data_AF-A0A1I4BC52-F1
#
_entry.id   AF-A0A1I4BC52-F1
#
_cell.length_a   1.000
_cell.length_b   1.000
_cell.length_c   1.000
_cell.angle_alpha   90.00
_cell.angle_beta   90.00
_cell.angle_gamma   90.00
#
_symmetry.space_group_name_H-M   'P 1'
#
loop_
_entity.id
_entity.type
_entity.pdbx_description
1 polymer ?
#
loop_
_entity_poly.entity_id
_entity_poly.type
_entity_poly.pdbx_seq_one_letter_code
_entity_poly.pdbx_strand_id
1 'polypeptide(L)'
;MQRRHDIDALRAIAFAFLILYHCAMLYVAEWDWHLKSTHLSETLQLPMLFMNRWRMDLIFLISGLSVHFLLRGTSLGRFVAQRSWRLLLPLTFGCLVVVPIQPYAQGVANGLVEPGFVDFLLRYYQFQPWPKDAFDGWEYGFTWNHLWYLAYLWVYTIALAALLPLFRNGLGRRLHALVTGLRGWKLVILPALPLAVATMLLQPHFEETGDLIHDWYRHAIYFSVFLYGYWLGNDSGLWNELARLRKWTLSLALGLFAFYLTLVKVLPDEIPDLLQNSVWLLRNLYIWFAISAILGWGHVLLNRPFRWLPWANEAVYPWYVLHQSLIVLIAYWILPLHLGPVSEPLIVVVGTVLGCWGLHAIIRRVPLLRPCFGLKARVQPRRQAIAATGLQAANDAA
;
A
#
# COMPACT_ATOMS: atom_id res chain seq x y z
N MET A 1 -6.61 -1.48 27.48
CA MET A 1 -6.04 -0.43 26.59
C MET A 1 -7.05 -0.09 25.51
N GLN A 2 -7.24 1.20 25.23
CA GLN A 2 -8.20 1.68 24.25
C GLN A 2 -7.69 1.36 22.83
N ARG A 3 -8.57 0.83 21.97
CA ARG A 3 -8.25 0.56 20.57
C ARG A 3 -7.95 1.88 19.85
N ARG A 4 -6.85 1.93 19.08
CA ARG A 4 -6.48 3.10 18.28
C ARG A 4 -7.35 3.18 17.01
N HIS A 5 -8.51 3.81 17.15
CA HIS A 5 -9.50 3.94 16.08
C HIS A 5 -9.01 4.84 14.93
N ASP A 6 -8.22 5.84 15.27
CA ASP A 6 -7.58 6.74 14.31
C ASP A 6 -6.71 5.99 13.29
N ILE A 7 -5.87 5.07 13.75
CA ILE A 7 -4.96 4.30 12.90
C ILE A 7 -5.74 3.36 11.98
N ASP A 8 -6.71 2.63 12.54
CA ASP A 8 -7.57 1.73 11.78
C ASP A 8 -8.36 2.50 10.70
N ALA A 9 -8.86 3.69 11.03
CA ALA A 9 -9.62 4.53 10.11
C ALA A 9 -8.73 5.13 9.02
N LEU A 10 -7.56 5.65 9.38
CA LEU A 10 -6.56 6.17 8.42
C LEU A 10 -6.16 5.09 7.42
N ARG A 11 -5.93 3.85 7.88
CA ARG A 11 -5.65 2.72 7.00
C ARG A 11 -6.78 2.51 5.99
N ALA A 12 -8.02 2.40 6.46
CA ALA A 12 -9.17 2.17 5.60
C ALA A 12 -9.37 3.28 4.56
N ILE A 13 -9.22 4.53 5.00
CA ILE A 13 -9.35 5.71 4.12
C ILE A 13 -8.20 5.76 3.10
N ALA A 14 -6.96 5.52 3.52
CA ALA A 14 -5.79 5.51 2.62
C ALA A 14 -5.93 4.46 1.51
N PHE A 15 -6.38 3.24 1.85
CA PHE A 15 -6.64 2.21 0.85
C PHE A 15 -7.86 2.53 -0.04
N ALA A 16 -8.91 3.18 0.49
CA ALA A 16 -10.01 3.64 -0.34
C ALA A 16 -9.56 4.69 -1.37
N PHE A 17 -8.73 5.64 -0.96
CA PHE A 17 -8.12 6.62 -1.87
C PHE A 17 -7.20 5.96 -2.89
N LEU A 18 -6.43 4.92 -2.51
CA LEU A 18 -5.64 4.12 -3.45
C LEU A 18 -6.50 3.45 -4.53
N ILE A 19 -7.67 2.92 -4.17
CA ILE A 19 -8.59 2.32 -5.15
C ILE A 19 -9.07 3.40 -6.15
N LEU A 20 -9.50 4.56 -5.65
CA LEU A 20 -9.92 5.67 -6.51
C LEU A 20 -8.77 6.17 -7.39
N TYR A 21 -7.54 6.18 -6.87
CA TYR A 21 -6.34 6.52 -7.64
C TYR A 21 -6.15 5.58 -8.83
N HIS A 22 -6.25 4.26 -8.63
CA HIS A 22 -6.13 3.30 -9.72
C HIS A 22 -7.29 3.36 -10.72
N CYS A 23 -8.51 3.72 -10.27
CA CYS A 23 -9.59 4.02 -11.21
C CYS A 23 -9.24 5.25 -12.07
N ALA A 24 -8.67 6.29 -11.47
CA ALA A 24 -8.27 7.51 -12.16
C ALA A 24 -7.10 7.30 -13.15
N MET A 25 -6.23 6.31 -12.90
CA MET A 25 -5.11 5.97 -13.81
C MET A 25 -5.57 5.60 -15.23
N LEU A 26 -6.80 5.09 -15.40
CA LEU A 26 -7.39 4.84 -16.73
C LEU A 26 -7.63 6.12 -17.55
N TYR A 27 -7.83 7.26 -16.89
CA TYR A 27 -8.35 8.50 -17.49
C TYR A 27 -7.39 9.68 -17.41
N VAL A 28 -6.35 9.64 -16.57
CA VAL A 28 -5.39 10.75 -16.48
C VAL A 28 -4.56 10.86 -17.76
N ALA A 29 -4.41 12.06 -18.31
CA ALA A 29 -3.62 12.26 -19.52
C ALA A 29 -2.12 12.03 -19.27
N GLU A 30 -1.40 11.55 -20.30
CA GLU A 30 0.07 11.46 -20.35
C GLU A 30 0.74 10.53 -19.31
N TRP A 31 -0.03 9.64 -18.67
CA TRP A 31 0.52 8.65 -17.74
C TRP A 31 0.20 7.25 -18.25
N ASP A 32 1.20 6.38 -18.22
CA ASP A 32 1.05 5.00 -18.63
C ASP A 32 0.33 4.16 -17.56
N TRP A 33 -0.47 3.21 -18.04
CA TRP A 33 -1.17 2.21 -17.22
C TRP A 33 -1.58 1.03 -18.09
N HIS A 34 -1.97 -0.08 -17.44
CA HIS A 34 -2.47 -1.32 -18.04
C HIS A 34 -3.35 -1.12 -19.28
N LEU A 35 -4.33 -0.21 -19.17
CA LEU A 35 -5.26 0.18 -20.23
C LEU A 35 -5.54 1.68 -20.09
N LYS A 36 -5.89 2.35 -21.19
CA LYS A 36 -6.23 3.77 -21.22
C LYS A 36 -7.53 4.00 -21.98
N SER A 37 -8.39 4.87 -21.44
CA SER A 37 -9.58 5.34 -22.14
C SER A 37 -9.19 6.33 -23.25
N THR A 38 -10.03 6.46 -24.27
CA THR A 38 -9.96 7.57 -25.23
C THR A 38 -10.39 8.91 -24.63
N HIS A 39 -11.04 8.90 -23.47
CA HIS A 39 -11.51 10.09 -22.75
C HIS A 39 -10.52 10.50 -21.65
N LEU A 40 -9.39 11.08 -22.05
CA LEU A 40 -8.34 11.50 -21.13
C LEU A 40 -8.59 12.90 -20.55
N SER A 41 -8.06 13.14 -19.34
CA SER A 41 -8.21 14.38 -18.59
C SER A 41 -6.88 14.85 -18.01
N GLU A 42 -6.44 16.04 -18.44
CA GLU A 42 -5.27 16.73 -17.87
C GLU A 42 -5.56 17.29 -16.47
N THR A 43 -6.79 17.77 -16.23
CA THR A 43 -7.17 18.32 -14.91
C THR A 43 -7.09 17.27 -13.80
N LEU A 44 -7.20 16.00 -14.15
CA LEU A 44 -7.03 14.87 -13.23
C LEU A 44 -5.57 14.68 -12.78
N GLN A 45 -4.58 15.16 -13.55
CA GLN A 45 -3.17 15.11 -13.14
C GLN A 45 -2.94 15.85 -11.82
N LEU A 46 -3.63 16.97 -11.57
CA LEU A 46 -3.45 17.79 -10.37
C LEU A 46 -3.73 17.01 -9.06
N PRO A 47 -4.96 16.51 -8.82
CA PRO A 47 -5.25 15.74 -7.61
C PRO A 47 -4.45 14.43 -7.54
N MET A 48 -4.09 13.85 -8.70
CA MET A 48 -3.28 12.65 -8.74
C MET A 48 -1.83 12.90 -8.34
N LEU A 49 -1.19 13.97 -8.83
CA LEU A 49 0.15 14.39 -8.40
C LEU A 49 0.18 14.73 -6.92
N PHE A 50 -0.85 15.44 -6.44
CA PHE A 50 -0.99 15.76 -5.01
C PHE A 50 -0.89 14.49 -4.17
N MET A 51 -1.75 13.51 -4.45
CA MET A 51 -1.79 12.27 -3.68
C MET A 51 -0.62 11.34 -3.98
N ASN A 52 -0.07 11.38 -5.19
CA ASN A 52 0.94 10.42 -5.63
C ASN A 52 2.20 10.45 -4.77
N ARG A 53 2.60 11.65 -4.34
CA ARG A 53 3.85 11.84 -3.62
C ARG A 53 3.88 11.23 -2.22
N TRP A 54 2.74 11.11 -1.52
CA TRP A 54 2.72 10.67 -0.12
C TRP A 54 1.87 9.42 0.15
N ARG A 55 1.06 8.94 -0.81
CA ARG A 55 0.12 7.84 -0.56
C ARG A 55 0.80 6.56 -0.07
N MET A 56 1.90 6.16 -0.71
CA MET A 56 2.60 4.91 -0.39
C MET A 56 3.37 5.04 0.91
N ASP A 57 4.02 6.19 1.12
CA ASP A 57 4.71 6.53 2.36
C ASP A 57 3.78 6.46 3.58
N LEU A 58 2.56 6.99 3.44
CA LEU A 58 1.54 6.91 4.48
C LEU A 58 1.15 5.44 4.76
N ILE A 59 0.93 4.63 3.73
CA ILE A 59 0.56 3.22 3.90
C ILE A 59 1.70 2.45 4.59
N PHE A 60 2.96 2.65 4.18
CA PHE A 60 4.12 2.03 4.84
C PHE A 60 4.29 2.50 6.30
N LEU A 61 4.09 3.78 6.58
CA LEU A 61 4.10 4.32 7.94
C LEU A 61 3.03 3.66 8.82
N ILE A 62 1.78 3.60 8.35
CA ILE A 62 0.68 2.92 9.06
C ILE A 62 0.98 1.43 9.26
N SER A 63 1.72 0.81 8.33
CA SER A 63 2.13 -0.58 8.43
C SER A 63 3.15 -0.80 9.54
N GLY A 64 4.16 0.05 9.64
CA GLY A 64 5.13 0.02 10.73
C GLY A 64 4.47 0.25 12.10
N LEU A 65 3.54 1.19 12.14
CA LEU A 65 2.71 1.48 13.33
C LEU A 65 1.88 0.26 13.75
N SER A 66 1.29 -0.46 12.79
CA SER A 66 0.58 -1.72 13.04
C SER A 66 1.52 -2.80 13.59
N VAL A 67 2.75 -2.89 13.08
CA VAL A 67 3.75 -3.84 13.55
C VAL A 67 4.15 -3.59 15.01
N HIS A 68 4.29 -2.33 15.44
CA HIS A 68 4.54 -2.01 16.85
C HIS A 68 3.51 -2.64 17.79
N PHE A 69 2.23 -2.56 17.46
CA PHE A 69 1.17 -3.17 18.26
C PHE A 69 1.20 -4.70 18.21
N LEU A 70 1.51 -5.30 17.07
CA LEU A 70 1.56 -6.75 16.90
C LEU A 70 2.73 -7.40 17.66
N LEU A 71 3.85 -6.70 17.79
CA LEU A 71 5.02 -7.17 18.53
C LEU A 71 4.79 -7.20 20.05
N ARG A 72 3.87 -6.39 20.58
CA ARG A 72 3.54 -6.39 22.01
C ARG A 72 2.81 -7.67 22.39
N GLY A 73 3.47 -8.54 23.17
CA GLY A 73 2.88 -9.80 23.65
C GLY A 73 3.07 -11.00 22.72
N THR A 74 3.91 -10.89 21.69
CA THR A 74 4.24 -11.99 20.76
C THR A 74 5.75 -12.26 20.77
N SER A 75 6.17 -13.52 20.80
CA SER A 75 7.59 -13.86 20.63
C SER A 75 8.05 -13.57 19.19
N LEU A 76 9.34 -13.23 19.00
CA LEU A 76 9.87 -12.82 17.71
C LEU A 76 9.66 -13.87 16.62
N GLY A 77 9.95 -15.15 16.92
CA GLY A 77 9.75 -16.25 15.96
C GLY A 77 8.28 -16.42 15.57
N ARG A 78 7.35 -16.33 16.53
CA ARG A 78 5.91 -16.41 16.25
C ARG A 78 5.43 -15.21 15.43
N PHE A 79 5.95 -14.02 15.71
CA PHE A 79 5.67 -12.82 14.92
C PHE A 79 6.12 -12.99 13.46
N VAL A 80 7.37 -13.41 13.23
CA VAL A 80 7.91 -13.64 11.87
C VAL A 80 7.10 -14.70 11.12
N ALA A 81 6.78 -15.82 11.77
CA ALA A 81 5.98 -16.89 11.15
C ALA A 81 4.57 -16.39 10.77
N GLN A 82 3.89 -15.71 11.69
CA GLN A 82 2.54 -15.17 11.43
C GLN A 82 2.56 -14.11 10.31
N ARG A 83 3.57 -13.24 10.28
CA ARG A 83 3.69 -12.21 9.25
C ARG A 83 4.03 -12.80 7.89
N SER A 84 4.92 -13.79 7.84
CA SER A 84 5.27 -14.49 6.61
C SER A 84 4.05 -15.18 6.01
N TRP A 85 3.29 -15.94 6.81
CA TRP A 85 2.06 -16.58 6.32
C TRP A 85 1.02 -15.55 5.86
N ARG A 86 0.82 -14.46 6.61
CA ARG A 86 -0.21 -13.46 6.28
C ARG A 86 0.13 -12.54 5.12
N LEU A 87 1.38 -12.54 4.64
CA LEU A 87 1.82 -11.70 3.51
C LEU A 87 2.17 -12.56 2.29
N LEU A 88 2.99 -13.58 2.45
CA LEU A 88 3.47 -14.40 1.34
C LEU A 88 2.36 -15.27 0.75
N LEU A 89 1.48 -15.87 1.56
CA LEU A 89 0.38 -16.67 1.01
C LEU A 89 -0.58 -15.80 0.17
N PRO A 90 -1.07 -14.63 0.64
CA PRO A 90 -1.86 -13.76 -0.22
C PRO A 90 -1.11 -13.22 -1.42
N LEU A 91 0.19 -12.93 -1.30
CA LEU A 91 1.01 -12.49 -2.42
C LEU A 91 1.07 -13.58 -3.50
N THR A 92 1.48 -14.80 -3.16
CA THR A 92 1.56 -15.92 -4.11
C THR A 92 0.20 -16.23 -4.72
N PHE A 93 -0.85 -16.33 -3.91
CA PHE A 93 -2.21 -16.55 -4.42
C PHE A 93 -2.66 -15.42 -5.35
N GLY A 94 -2.40 -14.17 -4.96
CA GLY A 94 -2.70 -12.99 -5.75
C GLY A 94 -1.99 -13.02 -7.11
N CYS A 95 -0.68 -13.28 -7.13
CA CYS A 95 0.10 -13.38 -8.38
C CYS A 95 -0.39 -14.51 -9.30
N LEU A 96 -0.82 -15.64 -8.74
CA LEU A 96 -1.22 -16.80 -9.53
C LEU A 96 -2.68 -16.76 -9.99
N VAL A 97 -3.58 -16.11 -9.25
CA VAL A 97 -5.03 -16.23 -9.48
C VAL A 97 -5.70 -14.88 -9.77
N VAL A 98 -5.28 -13.82 -9.09
CA VAL A 98 -5.98 -12.51 -9.16
C VAL A 98 -5.32 -11.61 -10.21
N VAL A 99 -4.00 -11.47 -10.12
CA VAL A 99 -3.22 -10.60 -10.99
C VAL A 99 -3.26 -10.99 -12.46
N PRO A 100 -3.28 -12.27 -12.91
CA PRO A 100 -3.16 -12.64 -14.33
C PRO A 100 -4.19 -12.02 -15.27
N ILE A 101 -5.33 -11.55 -14.74
CA ILE A 101 -6.31 -10.75 -15.50
C ILE A 101 -5.66 -9.48 -16.08
N GLN A 102 -4.77 -8.84 -15.33
CA GLN A 102 -4.11 -7.58 -15.70
C GLN A 102 -3.16 -7.75 -16.90
N PRO A 103 -2.12 -8.62 -16.85
CA PRO A 103 -1.24 -8.82 -18.00
C PRO A 103 -1.95 -9.43 -19.21
N TYR A 104 -3.00 -10.24 -19.02
CA TYR A 104 -3.84 -10.69 -20.13
C TYR A 104 -4.49 -9.50 -20.85
N ALA A 105 -5.19 -8.64 -20.11
CA ALA A 105 -5.89 -7.51 -20.69
C ALA A 105 -4.92 -6.52 -21.37
N GLN A 106 -3.79 -6.21 -20.71
CA GLN A 106 -2.73 -5.35 -21.27
C GLN A 106 -2.13 -5.98 -22.54
N GLY A 107 -1.75 -7.26 -22.52
CA GLY A 107 -1.13 -7.94 -23.65
C GLY A 107 -2.06 -8.07 -24.86
N VAL A 108 -3.34 -8.34 -24.64
CA VAL A 108 -4.33 -8.37 -25.72
C VAL A 108 -4.55 -6.98 -26.29
N ALA A 109 -4.64 -5.94 -25.45
CA ALA A 109 -4.79 -4.56 -25.89
C ALA A 109 -3.55 -4.06 -26.68
N ASN A 110 -2.35 -4.52 -26.30
CA ASN A 110 -1.11 -4.22 -27.00
C ASN A 110 -0.95 -5.00 -28.32
N GLY A 111 -1.83 -5.97 -28.62
CA GLY A 111 -1.74 -6.84 -29.79
C GLY A 111 -0.59 -7.85 -29.73
N LEU A 112 -0.04 -8.11 -28.54
CA LEU A 112 1.12 -8.98 -28.31
C LEU A 112 0.74 -10.31 -27.66
N VAL A 113 -0.54 -10.48 -27.31
CA VAL A 113 -1.14 -11.70 -26.78
C VAL A 113 -2.44 -11.98 -27.53
N GLU A 114 -2.62 -13.22 -27.99
CA GLU A 114 -3.86 -13.62 -28.66
C GLU A 114 -5.04 -13.68 -27.67
N PRO A 115 -6.25 -13.27 -28.08
CA PRO A 115 -7.44 -13.43 -27.25
C PRO A 115 -7.71 -14.91 -26.93
N GLY A 116 -7.93 -15.20 -25.64
CA GLY A 116 -8.09 -16.57 -25.16
C GLY A 116 -7.54 -16.73 -23.75
N PHE A 117 -8.34 -16.41 -22.73
CA PHE A 117 -7.83 -16.34 -21.35
C PHE A 117 -7.30 -17.69 -20.83
N VAL A 118 -7.90 -18.81 -21.23
CA VAL A 118 -7.44 -20.15 -20.81
C VAL A 118 -6.09 -20.47 -21.43
N ASP A 119 -5.93 -20.25 -22.74
CA ASP A 119 -4.66 -20.50 -23.44
C ASP A 119 -3.56 -19.56 -22.94
N PHE A 120 -3.91 -18.29 -22.68
CA PHE A 120 -3.05 -17.35 -21.98
C PHE A 120 -2.58 -17.90 -20.64
N LEU A 121 -3.47 -18.41 -19.78
CA LEU A 121 -3.09 -18.94 -18.47
C LEU A 121 -2.19 -20.17 -18.58
N LEU A 122 -2.49 -21.09 -19.51
CA LEU A 122 -1.64 -22.26 -19.77
C LEU A 122 -0.22 -21.86 -20.18
N ARG A 123 -0.08 -20.78 -20.95
CA ARG A 123 1.22 -20.19 -21.29
C ARG A 123 1.84 -19.41 -20.13
N TYR A 124 1.06 -18.62 -19.42
CA TYR A 124 1.50 -17.75 -18.31
C TYR A 124 2.14 -18.57 -17.18
N TYR A 125 1.57 -19.74 -16.85
CA TYR A 125 2.11 -20.63 -15.84
C TYR A 125 3.36 -21.41 -16.25
N GLN A 126 3.89 -21.19 -17.46
CA GLN A 126 5.21 -21.68 -17.84
C GLN A 126 6.33 -20.77 -17.33
N PHE A 127 6.00 -19.58 -16.82
CA PHE A 127 6.95 -18.59 -16.28
C PHE A 127 8.12 -18.31 -17.24
N GLN A 128 7.79 -18.22 -18.53
CA GLN A 128 8.75 -17.93 -19.58
C GLN A 128 8.51 -16.52 -20.12
N PRO A 129 9.54 -15.86 -20.67
CA PRO A 129 9.40 -14.54 -21.26
C PRO A 129 8.31 -14.48 -22.34
N TRP A 130 7.68 -13.31 -22.44
CA TRP A 130 6.72 -12.94 -23.48
C TRP A 130 7.37 -12.02 -24.51
N PRO A 131 6.70 -11.71 -25.65
CA PRO A 131 7.16 -10.65 -26.52
C PRO A 131 7.44 -9.37 -25.74
N LYS A 132 8.48 -8.64 -26.17
CA LYS A 132 8.88 -7.38 -25.54
C LYS A 132 7.67 -6.43 -25.47
N ASP A 133 7.46 -5.84 -24.29
CA ASP A 133 6.39 -4.88 -23.99
C ASP A 133 4.97 -5.46 -24.06
N ALA A 134 4.82 -6.79 -24.01
CA ALA A 134 3.50 -7.42 -23.95
C ALA A 134 2.71 -6.96 -22.72
N PHE A 135 3.34 -6.95 -21.56
CA PHE A 135 2.76 -6.47 -20.31
C PHE A 135 3.86 -6.20 -19.28
N ASP A 136 3.52 -5.55 -18.16
CA ASP A 136 4.47 -5.31 -17.07
C ASP A 136 5.03 -6.63 -16.53
N GLY A 137 6.34 -6.88 -16.63
CA GLY A 137 6.96 -8.14 -16.22
C GLY A 137 7.06 -9.21 -17.32
N TRP A 138 6.88 -8.84 -18.58
CA TRP A 138 7.03 -9.73 -19.75
C TRP A 138 8.37 -10.49 -19.75
N GLU A 139 9.46 -9.87 -19.27
CA GLU A 139 10.81 -10.46 -19.21
C GLU A 139 10.88 -11.67 -18.27
N TYR A 140 10.10 -11.67 -17.20
CA TYR A 140 10.09 -12.72 -16.19
C TYR A 140 8.99 -13.75 -16.41
N GLY A 141 8.10 -13.50 -17.38
CA GLY A 141 6.95 -14.37 -17.63
C GLY A 141 5.77 -14.20 -16.68
N PHE A 142 5.90 -13.35 -15.65
CA PHE A 142 4.86 -13.08 -14.68
C PHE A 142 5.03 -11.68 -14.06
N THR A 143 4.01 -11.24 -13.32
CA THR A 143 4.06 -9.99 -12.57
C THR A 143 3.24 -10.06 -11.29
N TRP A 144 3.65 -9.32 -10.27
CA TRP A 144 2.83 -9.07 -9.08
C TRP A 144 1.95 -7.82 -9.21
N ASN A 145 2.19 -6.97 -10.21
CA ASN A 145 1.58 -5.64 -10.37
C ASN A 145 1.44 -4.93 -9.01
N HIS A 146 0.24 -4.46 -8.68
CA HIS A 146 -0.02 -3.72 -7.44
C HIS A 146 0.30 -4.47 -6.15
N LEU A 147 0.50 -5.79 -6.20
CA LEU A 147 0.83 -6.59 -5.03
C LEU A 147 2.28 -6.45 -4.54
N TRP A 148 3.15 -5.74 -5.28
CA TRP A 148 4.55 -5.46 -4.89
C TRP A 148 4.67 -4.97 -3.44
N TYR A 149 3.71 -4.16 -2.98
CA TYR A 149 3.69 -3.64 -1.61
C TYR A 149 3.70 -4.75 -0.55
N LEU A 150 3.11 -5.93 -0.80
CA LEU A 150 3.15 -7.06 0.13
C LEU A 150 4.55 -7.65 0.26
N ALA A 151 5.30 -7.74 -0.84
CA ALA A 151 6.67 -8.23 -0.84
C ALA A 151 7.57 -7.26 -0.06
N TYR A 152 7.46 -5.96 -0.33
CA TYR A 152 8.20 -4.91 0.37
C TYR A 152 7.87 -4.91 1.86
N LEU A 153 6.58 -4.97 2.20
CA LEU A 153 6.14 -5.02 3.60
C LEU A 153 6.68 -6.26 4.32
N TRP A 154 6.76 -7.41 3.65
CA TRP A 154 7.35 -8.61 4.23
C TRP A 154 8.85 -8.39 4.49
N VAL A 155 9.62 -7.95 3.50
CA VAL A 155 11.06 -7.65 3.65
C VAL A 155 11.30 -6.66 4.79
N TYR A 156 10.54 -5.56 4.85
CA TYR A 156 10.69 -4.56 5.91
C TYR A 156 10.31 -5.10 7.28
N THR A 157 9.32 -6.00 7.35
CA THR A 157 8.94 -6.67 8.59
C THR A 157 10.06 -7.59 9.09
N ILE A 158 10.71 -8.34 8.19
CA ILE A 158 11.84 -9.23 8.52
C ILE A 158 13.08 -8.41 8.89
N ALA A 159 13.39 -7.36 8.13
CA ALA A 159 14.49 -6.45 8.42
C ALA A 159 14.30 -5.78 9.79
N LEU A 160 13.11 -5.26 10.10
CA LEU A 160 12.80 -4.75 11.43
C LEU A 160 12.99 -5.82 12.50
N ALA A 161 12.46 -7.03 12.30
CA ALA A 161 12.62 -8.14 13.24
C ALA A 161 14.10 -8.46 13.53
N ALA A 162 14.95 -8.42 12.52
CA ALA A 162 16.40 -8.61 12.64
C ALA A 162 17.09 -7.43 13.37
N LEU A 163 16.58 -6.20 13.21
CA LEU A 163 17.10 -4.99 13.88
C LEU A 163 16.60 -4.81 15.32
N LEU A 164 15.53 -5.51 15.74
CA LEU A 164 14.97 -5.37 17.09
C LEU A 164 15.98 -5.56 18.24
N PRO A 165 16.94 -6.52 18.20
CA PRO A 165 17.98 -6.63 19.22
C PRO A 165 18.83 -5.36 19.35
N LEU A 166 19.15 -4.71 18.21
CA LEU A 166 19.87 -3.42 18.21
C LEU A 166 19.00 -2.31 18.77
N PHE A 167 17.69 -2.28 18.49
CA PHE A 167 16.79 -1.27 19.07
C PHE A 167 16.64 -1.40 20.58
N ARG A 168 16.91 -2.58 21.15
CA ARG A 168 16.89 -2.83 22.59
C ARG A 168 18.20 -2.47 23.29
N ASN A 169 19.29 -2.23 22.55
CA ASN A 169 20.57 -1.84 23.14
C ASN A 169 20.58 -0.35 23.54
N GLY A 170 21.69 0.13 24.11
CA GLY A 170 21.82 1.53 24.57
C GLY A 170 21.67 2.57 23.44
N LEU A 171 22.19 2.30 22.25
CA LEU A 171 22.07 3.16 21.08
C LEU A 171 20.62 3.20 20.57
N GLY A 172 19.97 2.04 20.47
CA GLY A 172 18.57 1.92 20.08
C GLY A 172 17.62 2.70 21.00
N ARG A 173 17.86 2.65 22.32
CA ARG A 173 17.12 3.45 23.30
C ARG A 173 17.34 4.95 23.13
N ARG A 174 18.58 5.38 22.81
CA ARG A 174 18.88 6.80 22.51
C ARG A 174 18.18 7.27 21.23
N LEU A 175 18.23 6.47 20.17
CA LEU A 175 17.53 6.79 18.91
C LEU A 175 16.02 6.88 19.12
N HIS A 176 15.44 5.92 19.84
CA HIS A 176 14.03 5.97 20.21
C HIS A 176 13.72 7.25 21.01
N ALA A 177 14.54 7.61 22.01
CA ALA A 177 14.36 8.83 22.81
C ALA A 177 14.47 10.11 21.97
N LEU A 178 15.40 10.17 21.00
CA LEU A 178 15.54 11.29 20.07
C LEU A 178 14.26 11.47 19.24
N VAL A 179 13.72 10.37 18.72
CA VAL A 179 12.50 10.37 17.90
C VAL A 179 11.27 10.73 18.75
N THR A 180 11.09 10.12 19.91
CA THR A 180 9.97 10.43 20.81
C THR A 180 10.09 11.82 21.46
N GLY A 181 11.29 12.41 21.47
CA GLY A 181 11.56 13.77 21.94
C GLY A 181 11.31 14.87 20.92
N LEU A 182 10.99 14.53 19.66
CA LEU A 182 10.74 15.52 18.61
C LEU A 182 9.50 16.37 18.93
N ARG A 183 9.66 17.70 18.95
CA ARG A 183 8.58 18.67 19.18
C ARG A 183 8.72 19.88 18.26
N GLY A 184 7.63 20.61 18.06
CA GLY A 184 7.58 21.83 17.26
C GLY A 184 8.10 21.61 15.85
N TRP A 185 8.90 22.56 15.37
CA TRP A 185 9.51 22.50 14.04
C TRP A 185 10.40 21.26 13.85
N LYS A 186 11.03 20.73 14.91
CA LYS A 186 11.91 19.55 14.81
C LYS A 186 11.14 18.30 14.37
N LEU A 187 9.89 18.15 14.79
CA LEU A 187 9.01 17.05 14.40
C LEU A 187 8.64 17.09 12.90
N VAL A 188 8.61 18.28 12.32
CA VAL A 188 8.17 18.48 10.94
C VAL A 188 9.34 18.63 9.97
N ILE A 189 10.53 19.04 10.43
CA ILE A 189 11.70 19.18 9.56
C ILE A 189 12.60 17.95 9.62
N LEU A 190 12.95 17.48 10.82
CA LEU A 190 14.00 16.46 10.95
C LEU A 190 13.67 15.12 10.27
N PRO A 191 12.43 14.59 10.32
CA PRO A 191 12.12 13.35 9.61
C PRO A 191 12.08 13.50 8.08
N ALA A 192 11.94 14.72 7.55
CA ALA A 192 12.01 14.96 6.11
C ALA A 192 13.45 14.92 5.57
N LEU A 193 14.45 15.23 6.41
CA LEU A 193 15.84 15.34 5.99
C LEU A 193 16.45 14.00 5.53
N PRO A 194 16.30 12.87 6.27
CA PRO A 194 16.79 11.57 5.77
C PRO A 194 16.14 11.16 4.46
N LEU A 195 14.86 11.48 4.25
CA LEU A 195 14.15 11.20 3.00
C LEU A 195 14.68 12.05 1.84
N ALA A 196 14.96 13.33 2.09
CA ALA A 196 15.59 14.23 1.13
C ALA A 196 17.00 13.76 0.75
N VAL A 197 17.83 13.41 1.73
CA VAL A 197 19.18 12.88 1.50
C VAL A 197 19.13 11.56 0.71
N ALA A 198 18.26 10.63 1.10
CA ALA A 198 18.08 9.38 0.36
C ALA A 198 17.64 9.63 -1.09
N THR A 199 16.76 10.61 -1.30
CA THR A 199 16.35 11.03 -2.64
C THR A 199 17.52 11.56 -3.47
N MET A 200 18.28 12.50 -2.93
CA MET A 200 19.41 13.11 -3.64
C MET A 200 20.51 12.09 -3.98
N LEU A 201 20.75 11.13 -3.10
CA LEU A 201 21.81 10.13 -3.28
C LEU A 201 21.39 8.97 -4.18
N LEU A 202 20.13 8.52 -4.09
CA LEU A 202 19.71 7.25 -4.69
C LEU A 202 18.80 7.43 -5.92
N GLN A 203 17.93 8.44 -5.95
CA GLN A 203 17.01 8.61 -7.09
C GLN A 203 17.72 8.79 -8.45
N PRO A 204 18.89 9.45 -8.57
CA PRO A 204 19.61 9.52 -9.86
C PRO A 204 20.10 8.15 -10.38
N HIS A 205 20.28 7.17 -9.50
CA HIS A 205 20.96 5.91 -9.81
C HIS A 205 20.02 4.71 -9.90
N PHE A 206 18.81 4.82 -9.35
CA PHE A 206 17.86 3.72 -9.23
C PHE A 206 16.49 4.15 -9.76
N GLU A 207 16.05 3.47 -10.82
CA GLU A 207 14.72 3.64 -11.36
C GLU A 207 13.65 3.08 -10.43
N GLU A 208 12.46 3.67 -10.52
CA GLU A 208 11.32 3.34 -9.69
C GLU A 208 10.47 2.21 -10.30
N THR A 209 11.05 1.02 -10.42
CA THR A 209 10.47 -0.12 -11.16
C THR A 209 9.43 -0.92 -10.37
N GLY A 210 9.53 -0.92 -9.04
CA GLY A 210 8.76 -1.83 -8.19
C GLY A 210 9.32 -3.24 -8.18
N ASP A 211 10.55 -3.42 -8.67
CA ASP A 211 11.31 -4.65 -8.51
C ASP A 211 11.95 -4.69 -7.11
N LEU A 212 11.74 -5.78 -6.39
CA LEU A 212 12.16 -5.92 -4.99
C LEU A 212 13.68 -5.90 -4.79
N ILE A 213 14.49 -6.08 -5.85
CA ILE A 213 15.93 -6.35 -5.71
C ILE A 213 16.74 -5.08 -6.02
N HIS A 214 16.37 -4.32 -7.04
CA HIS A 214 17.16 -3.18 -7.52
C HIS A 214 16.53 -1.81 -7.17
N ASP A 215 15.35 -1.79 -6.56
CA ASP A 215 14.63 -0.56 -6.17
C ASP A 215 15.15 0.04 -4.85
N TRP A 216 16.46 0.28 -4.79
CA TRP A 216 17.16 0.78 -3.60
C TRP A 216 16.68 2.16 -3.15
N TYR A 217 16.27 3.01 -4.09
CA TYR A 217 15.68 4.30 -3.76
C TYR A 217 14.38 4.12 -2.96
N ARG A 218 13.42 3.32 -3.45
CA ARG A 218 12.17 3.09 -2.70
C ARG A 218 12.40 2.29 -1.42
N HIS A 219 13.40 1.42 -1.38
CA HIS A 219 13.81 0.78 -0.13
C HIS A 219 14.22 1.79 0.94
N ALA A 220 15.10 2.74 0.60
CA ALA A 220 15.53 3.76 1.53
C ALA A 220 14.36 4.62 2.03
N ILE A 221 13.46 5.05 1.15
CA ILE A 221 12.31 5.89 1.52
C ILE A 221 11.28 5.10 2.33
N TYR A 222 10.75 4.01 1.77
CA TYR A 222 9.64 3.28 2.38
C TYR A 222 10.02 2.54 3.66
N PHE A 223 11.25 2.03 3.75
CA PHE A 223 11.72 1.45 5.00
C PHE A 223 11.89 2.53 6.08
N SER A 224 12.38 3.72 5.73
CA SER A 224 12.52 4.84 6.68
C SER A 224 11.17 5.27 7.26
N VAL A 225 10.16 5.50 6.41
CA VAL A 225 8.82 5.88 6.90
C VAL A 225 8.12 4.73 7.64
N PHE A 226 8.38 3.48 7.26
CA PHE A 226 7.95 2.30 8.03
C PHE A 226 8.55 2.29 9.44
N LEU A 227 9.85 2.60 9.59
CA LEU A 227 10.49 2.74 10.91
C LEU A 227 9.93 3.92 11.71
N TYR A 228 9.64 5.06 11.05
CA TYR A 228 8.96 6.18 11.70
C TYR A 228 7.62 5.76 12.28
N GLY A 229 6.83 5.01 11.48
CA GLY A 229 5.58 4.41 11.91
C GLY A 229 5.73 3.50 13.13
N TYR A 230 6.74 2.63 13.12
CA TYR A 230 7.04 1.76 14.27
C TYR A 230 7.33 2.57 15.55
N TRP A 231 8.15 3.61 15.48
CA TRP A 231 8.46 4.45 16.64
C TRP A 231 7.30 5.36 17.09
N LEU A 232 6.42 5.78 16.18
CA LEU A 232 5.15 6.46 16.51
C LEU A 232 4.17 5.57 17.28
N GLY A 233 4.42 4.26 17.30
CA GLY A 233 3.68 3.16 17.90
C GLY A 233 2.71 3.46 19.02
N ASN A 234 3.10 4.20 20.06
CA ASN A 234 2.17 4.64 21.11
C ASN A 234 2.68 5.83 21.91
N ASP A 235 3.47 6.71 21.30
CA ASP A 235 3.96 7.91 22.00
C ASP A 235 2.88 9.00 22.00
N SER A 236 2.15 9.13 23.10
CA SER A 236 1.08 10.12 23.22
C SER A 236 1.61 11.56 23.05
N GLY A 237 2.86 11.83 23.39
CA GLY A 237 3.48 13.14 23.22
C GLY A 237 3.60 13.53 21.75
N LEU A 238 4.10 12.62 20.90
CA LEU A 238 4.17 12.82 19.46
C LEU A 238 2.79 12.99 18.82
N TRP A 239 1.82 12.15 19.18
CA TRP A 239 0.46 12.25 18.62
C TRP A 239 -0.23 13.56 19.03
N ASN A 240 -0.09 13.98 20.28
CA ASN A 240 -0.60 15.27 20.75
C ASN A 240 0.08 16.43 20.02
N GLU A 241 1.38 16.32 19.75
CA GLU A 241 2.12 17.34 19.04
C GLU A 241 1.73 17.44 17.55
N LEU A 242 1.59 16.30 16.86
CA LEU A 242 1.05 16.25 15.49
C LEU A 242 -0.35 16.86 15.44
N ALA A 243 -1.21 16.52 16.40
CA ALA A 243 -2.54 17.11 16.52
C ALA A 243 -2.47 18.63 16.76
N ARG A 244 -1.57 19.11 17.61
CA ARG A 244 -1.35 20.55 17.86
C ARG A 244 -0.90 21.28 16.60
N LEU A 245 0.00 20.69 15.81
CA LEU A 245 0.58 21.27 14.60
C LEU A 245 -0.26 21.04 13.33
N ARG A 246 -1.40 20.33 13.40
CA ARG A 246 -2.20 19.90 12.23
C ARG A 246 -2.60 21.02 11.25
N LYS A 247 -2.88 22.23 11.76
CA LYS A 247 -3.27 23.37 10.90
C LYS A 247 -2.06 23.92 10.16
N TRP A 248 -0.95 24.11 10.88
CA TRP A 248 0.33 24.58 10.32
C TRP A 248 0.88 23.61 9.29
N THR A 249 0.91 22.31 9.62
CA THR A 249 1.39 21.26 8.71
C THR A 249 0.52 21.16 7.46
N LEU A 250 -0.81 21.29 7.58
CA LEU A 250 -1.71 21.33 6.42
C LEU A 250 -1.44 22.55 5.53
N SER A 251 -1.41 23.75 6.10
CA SER A 251 -1.16 24.98 5.33
C SER A 251 0.19 24.94 4.61
N LEU A 252 1.24 24.46 5.30
CA LEU A 252 2.57 24.33 4.71
C LEU A 252 2.61 23.23 3.66
N ALA A 253 1.95 22.08 3.86
CA ALA A 253 1.85 21.04 2.83
C ALA A 253 1.19 21.57 1.55
N LEU A 254 0.08 22.31 1.67
CA LEU A 254 -0.61 22.92 0.54
C LEU A 254 0.25 23.98 -0.16
N GLY A 255 0.94 24.84 0.61
CA GLY A 255 1.85 25.85 0.05
C GLY A 255 3.06 25.24 -0.66
N LEU A 256 3.69 24.22 -0.06
CA LEU A 256 4.80 23.49 -0.65
C LEU A 256 4.36 22.74 -1.91
N PHE A 257 3.16 22.14 -1.91
CA PHE A 257 2.61 21.49 -3.09
C PHE A 257 2.34 22.49 -4.22
N ALA A 258 1.71 23.62 -3.92
CA ALA A 258 1.46 24.65 -4.91
C ALA A 258 2.77 25.17 -5.52
N PHE A 259 3.78 25.40 -4.68
CA PHE A 259 5.10 25.80 -5.16
C PHE A 259 5.77 24.70 -6.00
N TYR A 260 5.75 23.46 -5.52
CA TYR A 260 6.27 22.30 -6.25
C TYR A 260 5.59 22.13 -7.62
N LEU A 261 4.27 22.28 -7.67
CA LEU A 261 3.50 22.21 -8.91
C LEU A 261 3.91 23.30 -9.90
N THR A 262 4.13 24.54 -9.43
CA THR A 262 4.63 25.62 -10.28
C THR A 262 6.01 25.28 -10.84
N LEU A 263 6.91 24.72 -10.03
CA LEU A 263 8.23 24.30 -10.52
C LEU A 263 8.11 23.22 -11.59
N VAL A 264 7.27 22.20 -11.38
CA VAL A 264 7.04 21.13 -12.37
C VAL A 264 6.49 21.66 -13.71
N LYS A 265 5.71 22.75 -13.69
CA LYS A 265 5.13 23.32 -14.91
C LYS A 265 6.02 24.32 -15.64
N VAL A 266 6.95 24.95 -14.93
CA VAL A 266 7.74 26.08 -15.46
C VAL A 266 9.17 25.68 -15.76
N LEU A 267 9.74 24.75 -14.98
CA LEU A 267 11.11 24.29 -15.21
C LEU A 267 11.14 23.34 -16.41
N PRO A 268 12.19 23.43 -17.26
CA PRO A 268 12.43 22.43 -18.29
C PRO A 268 12.80 21.08 -17.66
N ASP A 269 12.73 20.00 -18.46
CA ASP A 269 13.06 18.65 -17.99
C ASP A 269 14.53 18.53 -17.53
N GLU A 270 15.43 19.24 -18.20
CA GLU A 270 16.84 19.33 -17.84
C GLU A 270 17.14 20.63 -17.09
N ILE A 271 17.50 20.51 -15.82
CA ILE A 271 17.88 21.63 -14.96
C ILE A 271 19.23 21.37 -14.27
N PRO A 272 19.95 22.42 -13.84
CA PRO A 272 21.20 22.23 -13.09
C PRO A 272 21.01 21.43 -11.81
N ASP A 273 22.00 20.60 -11.44
CA ASP A 273 21.96 19.70 -10.28
C ASP A 273 21.56 20.39 -8.98
N LEU A 274 22.05 21.61 -8.73
CA LEU A 274 21.69 22.37 -7.53
C LEU A 274 20.19 22.69 -7.46
N LEU A 275 19.59 23.01 -8.60
CA LEU A 275 18.16 23.28 -8.70
C LEU A 275 17.36 21.97 -8.58
N GLN A 276 17.82 20.89 -9.21
CA GLN A 276 17.22 19.55 -9.07
C GLN A 276 17.20 19.08 -7.61
N ASN A 277 18.31 19.23 -6.90
CA ASN A 277 18.40 18.93 -5.47
C ASN A 277 17.44 19.78 -4.64
N SER A 278 17.29 21.07 -4.99
CA SER A 278 16.35 21.95 -4.32
C SER A 278 14.89 21.51 -4.53
N VAL A 279 14.54 21.07 -5.75
CA VAL A 279 13.22 20.48 -6.06
C VAL A 279 12.99 19.19 -5.27
N TRP A 280 13.99 18.32 -5.16
CA TRP A 280 13.90 17.10 -4.37
C TRP A 280 13.75 17.35 -2.87
N LEU A 281 14.46 18.35 -2.33
CA LEU A 281 14.29 18.77 -0.94
C LEU A 281 12.85 19.27 -0.71
N LEU A 282 12.36 20.15 -1.59
CA LEU A 282 11.00 20.67 -1.53
C LEU A 282 9.96 19.54 -1.57
N ARG A 283 10.14 18.57 -2.48
CA ARG A 283 9.26 17.40 -2.62
C ARG A 283 9.22 16.58 -1.33
N ASN A 284 10.38 16.30 -0.73
CA ASN A 284 10.45 15.50 0.50
C ASN A 284 9.88 16.24 1.72
N LEU A 285 10.07 17.56 1.80
CA LEU A 285 9.37 18.40 2.76
C LEU A 285 7.86 18.29 2.57
N TYR A 286 7.36 18.47 1.33
CA TYR A 286 5.93 18.32 1.05
C TYR A 286 5.38 16.97 1.52
N ILE A 287 6.05 15.86 1.19
CA ILE A 287 5.64 14.50 1.60
C ILE A 287 5.47 14.41 3.12
N TRP A 288 6.50 14.79 3.88
CA TRP A 288 6.44 14.65 5.33
C TRP A 288 5.45 15.63 5.99
N PHE A 289 5.31 16.84 5.45
CA PHE A 289 4.31 17.80 5.93
C PHE A 289 2.88 17.30 5.67
N ALA A 290 2.63 16.72 4.49
CA ALA A 290 1.35 16.11 4.15
C ALA A 290 1.04 14.93 5.10
N ILE A 291 2.00 14.03 5.31
CA ILE A 291 1.86 12.91 6.26
C ILE A 291 1.59 13.44 7.68
N SER A 292 2.34 14.43 8.15
CA SER A 292 2.16 15.03 9.47
C SER A 292 0.77 15.65 9.63
N ALA A 293 0.26 16.33 8.60
CA ALA A 293 -1.08 16.88 8.57
C ALA A 293 -2.15 15.79 8.62
N ILE A 294 -1.99 14.72 7.83
CA ILE A 294 -2.90 13.57 7.79
C ILE A 294 -2.95 12.86 9.15
N LEU A 295 -1.80 12.61 9.77
CA LEU A 295 -1.72 11.99 11.09
C LEU A 295 -2.34 12.89 12.17
N GLY A 296 -2.04 14.20 12.15
CA GLY A 296 -2.58 15.16 13.12
C GLY A 296 -4.09 15.34 13.02
N TRP A 297 -4.63 15.51 11.81
CA TRP A 297 -6.08 15.58 11.58
C TRP A 297 -6.77 14.24 11.80
N GLY A 298 -6.15 13.14 11.38
CA GLY A 298 -6.65 11.78 11.63
C GLY A 298 -6.78 11.50 13.12
N HIS A 299 -5.80 11.91 13.92
CA HIS A 299 -5.88 11.77 15.37
C HIS A 299 -7.04 12.56 15.99
N VAL A 300 -7.28 13.79 15.55
CA VAL A 300 -8.35 14.64 16.09
C VAL A 300 -9.75 14.19 15.63
N LEU A 301 -9.90 13.81 14.35
CA LEU A 301 -11.22 13.55 13.75
C LEU A 301 -11.64 12.08 13.79
N LEU A 302 -10.66 11.17 13.79
CA LEU A 302 -10.90 9.74 13.59
C LEU A 302 -10.65 8.90 14.85
N ASN A 303 -10.13 9.46 15.94
CA ASN A 303 -9.91 8.74 17.19
C ASN A 303 -11.21 8.53 17.99
N ARG A 304 -12.20 7.90 17.35
CA ARG A 304 -13.51 7.58 17.92
C ARG A 304 -14.06 6.28 17.34
N PRO A 305 -14.93 5.56 18.06
CA PRO A 305 -15.50 4.32 17.56
C PRO A 305 -16.51 4.61 16.43
N PHE A 306 -16.17 4.22 15.20
CA PHE A 306 -17.11 4.25 14.08
C PHE A 306 -17.76 2.88 13.86
N ARG A 307 -19.06 2.86 13.53
CA ARG A 307 -19.82 1.63 13.25
C ARG A 307 -19.29 0.85 12.05
N TRP A 308 -18.77 1.55 11.04
CA TRP A 308 -18.24 0.94 9.81
C TRP A 308 -16.82 0.37 9.98
N LEU A 309 -16.09 0.79 11.03
CA LEU A 309 -14.66 0.51 11.16
C LEU A 309 -14.32 -0.97 11.37
N PRO A 310 -15.07 -1.77 12.16
CA PRO A 310 -14.83 -3.21 12.24
C PRO A 310 -14.93 -3.90 10.89
N TRP A 311 -15.96 -3.56 10.10
CA TRP A 311 -16.15 -4.12 8.76
C TRP A 311 -15.04 -3.67 7.81
N ALA A 312 -14.71 -2.37 7.80
CA ALA A 312 -13.65 -1.85 6.93
C ALA A 312 -12.31 -2.52 7.23
N ASN A 313 -11.95 -2.70 8.50
CA ASN A 313 -10.71 -3.37 8.90
C ASN A 313 -10.62 -4.83 8.43
N GLU A 314 -11.74 -5.53 8.33
CA GLU A 314 -11.78 -6.86 7.72
C GLU A 314 -11.65 -6.76 6.19
N ALA A 315 -12.31 -5.77 5.58
CA ALA A 315 -12.41 -5.60 4.12
C ALA A 315 -11.14 -5.03 3.45
N VAL A 316 -10.34 -4.20 4.14
CA VAL A 316 -9.20 -3.48 3.55
C VAL A 316 -8.29 -4.41 2.76
N TYR A 317 -7.90 -5.53 3.37
CA TYR A 317 -6.90 -6.43 2.76
C TYR A 317 -7.47 -7.19 1.54
N PRO A 318 -8.65 -7.85 1.61
CA PRO A 318 -9.28 -8.42 0.42
C PRO A 318 -9.50 -7.40 -0.70
N TRP A 319 -9.97 -6.18 -0.38
CA TRP A 319 -10.22 -5.14 -1.37
C TRP A 319 -8.93 -4.68 -2.03
N TYR A 320 -7.86 -4.50 -1.26
CA TYR A 320 -6.54 -4.23 -1.78
C TYR A 320 -6.05 -5.33 -2.76
N VAL A 321 -6.26 -6.60 -2.46
CA VAL A 321 -5.85 -7.66 -3.39
C VAL A 321 -6.67 -7.62 -4.69
N LEU A 322 -7.97 -7.37 -4.60
CA LEU A 322 -8.92 -7.50 -5.72
C LEU A 322 -9.02 -6.28 -6.64
N HIS A 323 -8.95 -5.06 -6.09
CA HIS A 323 -9.46 -3.86 -6.76
C HIS A 323 -8.85 -3.62 -8.15
N GLN A 324 -7.53 -3.68 -8.31
CA GLN A 324 -6.90 -3.32 -9.57
C GLN A 324 -7.23 -4.33 -10.68
N SER A 325 -7.30 -5.62 -10.36
CA SER A 325 -7.72 -6.64 -11.33
C SER A 325 -9.19 -6.48 -11.74
N LEU A 326 -10.06 -6.05 -10.81
CA LEU A 326 -11.44 -5.70 -11.17
C LEU A 326 -11.51 -4.44 -12.03
N ILE A 327 -10.73 -3.41 -11.72
CA ILE A 327 -10.64 -2.18 -12.53
C ILE A 327 -10.25 -2.52 -13.97
N VAL A 328 -9.16 -3.29 -14.15
CA VAL A 328 -8.66 -3.67 -15.47
C VAL A 328 -9.64 -4.61 -16.18
N LEU A 329 -10.25 -5.57 -15.49
CA LEU A 329 -11.27 -6.45 -16.08
C LEU A 329 -12.48 -5.67 -16.59
N ILE A 330 -12.99 -4.73 -15.80
CA ILE A 330 -14.12 -3.90 -16.21
C ILE A 330 -13.70 -3.03 -17.41
N ALA A 331 -12.55 -2.35 -17.30
CA ALA A 331 -12.01 -1.50 -18.36
C ALA A 331 -11.84 -2.25 -19.70
N TYR A 332 -11.33 -3.48 -19.67
CA TYR A 332 -11.16 -4.32 -20.86
C TYR A 332 -12.46 -4.46 -21.67
N TRP A 333 -13.61 -4.58 -20.98
CA TRP A 333 -14.91 -4.72 -21.64
C TRP A 333 -15.58 -3.40 -21.99
N ILE A 334 -15.38 -2.35 -21.18
CA ILE A 334 -16.14 -1.10 -21.35
C ILE A 334 -15.43 -0.08 -22.25
N LEU A 335 -14.10 -0.05 -22.27
CA LEU A 335 -13.36 0.98 -23.01
C LEU A 335 -13.60 0.93 -24.53
N PRO A 336 -13.70 -0.27 -25.16
CA PRO A 336 -14.06 -0.35 -26.58
C PRO A 336 -15.47 0.15 -26.93
N LEU A 337 -16.34 0.33 -25.92
CA LEU A 337 -17.72 0.80 -26.13
C LEU A 337 -17.84 2.32 -26.20
N HIS A 338 -16.78 3.07 -25.87
CA HIS A 338 -16.74 4.54 -25.92
C HIS A 338 -17.94 5.21 -25.24
N LEU A 339 -18.26 4.81 -24.00
CA LEU A 339 -19.47 5.24 -23.28
C LEU A 339 -19.43 6.69 -22.78
N GLY A 340 -18.32 7.40 -23.05
CA GLY A 340 -18.14 8.80 -22.73
C GLY A 340 -17.48 9.06 -21.38
N PRO A 341 -17.08 10.32 -21.14
CA PRO A 341 -16.23 10.72 -20.00
C PRO A 341 -16.93 10.67 -18.63
N VAL A 342 -18.23 10.36 -18.59
CA VAL A 342 -19.03 10.26 -17.35
C VAL A 342 -19.40 8.81 -17.07
N SER A 343 -19.93 8.11 -18.07
CA SER A 343 -20.42 6.74 -17.92
C SER A 343 -19.27 5.76 -17.67
N GLU A 344 -18.15 5.87 -18.39
CA GLU A 344 -17.01 4.96 -18.21
C GLU A 344 -16.44 5.03 -16.78
N PRO A 345 -16.05 6.20 -16.24
CA PRO A 345 -15.51 6.26 -14.88
C PRO A 345 -16.53 5.80 -13.84
N LEU A 346 -17.81 6.12 -14.02
CA LEU A 346 -18.86 5.70 -13.11
C LEU A 346 -19.01 4.17 -13.08
N ILE A 347 -19.01 3.52 -14.24
CA ILE A 347 -19.11 2.07 -14.35
C ILE A 347 -17.87 1.40 -13.74
N VAL A 348 -16.65 1.91 -14.01
CA VAL A 348 -15.42 1.36 -13.41
C VAL A 348 -15.46 1.47 -11.89
N VAL A 349 -15.77 2.66 -11.35
CA VAL A 349 -15.75 2.89 -9.91
C VAL A 349 -16.83 2.07 -9.22
N VAL A 350 -18.08 2.14 -9.69
CA VAL A 350 -19.21 1.42 -9.09
C VAL A 350 -19.02 -0.09 -9.25
N GLY A 351 -18.62 -0.54 -10.45
CA GLY A 351 -18.34 -1.95 -10.71
C GLY A 351 -17.22 -2.50 -9.85
N THR A 352 -16.14 -1.74 -9.64
CA THR A 352 -15.03 -2.13 -8.75
C THR A 352 -15.50 -2.23 -7.30
N VAL A 353 -16.27 -1.26 -6.81
CA VAL A 353 -16.81 -1.27 -5.44
C VAL A 353 -17.77 -2.45 -5.24
N LEU A 354 -18.71 -2.66 -6.16
CA LEU A 354 -19.66 -3.78 -6.09
C LEU A 354 -18.96 -5.13 -6.22
N GLY A 355 -17.97 -5.24 -7.12
CA GLY A 355 -17.15 -6.44 -7.30
C GLY A 355 -16.34 -6.76 -6.04
N CYS A 356 -15.62 -5.79 -5.49
CA CYS A 356 -14.91 -5.94 -4.22
C CYS A 356 -15.86 -6.32 -3.08
N TRP A 357 -17.04 -5.70 -3.00
CA TRP A 357 -18.04 -6.00 -1.99
C TRP A 357 -18.59 -7.43 -2.11
N GLY A 358 -18.98 -7.85 -3.31
CA GLY A 358 -19.51 -9.18 -3.61
C GLY A 358 -18.48 -10.28 -3.41
N LEU A 359 -17.29 -10.13 -3.99
CA LEU A 359 -16.19 -11.09 -3.84
C LEU A 359 -15.71 -11.18 -2.39
N HIS A 360 -15.60 -10.06 -1.68
CA HIS A 360 -15.30 -10.08 -0.24
C HIS A 360 -16.36 -10.89 0.53
N ALA A 361 -17.65 -10.73 0.22
CA ALA A 361 -18.70 -11.52 0.85
C ALA A 361 -18.56 -13.03 0.59
N ILE A 362 -18.11 -13.44 -0.60
CA ILE A 362 -17.79 -14.84 -0.92
C ILE A 362 -16.56 -15.32 -0.14
N ILE A 363 -15.46 -14.56 -0.17
CA ILE A 363 -14.21 -14.86 0.55
C ILE A 363 -14.46 -15.06 2.04
N ARG A 364 -15.35 -14.28 2.66
CA ARG A 364 -15.69 -14.46 4.07
C ARG A 364 -16.40 -15.78 4.35
N ARG A 365 -17.21 -16.28 3.40
CA ARG A 365 -18.01 -17.50 3.53
C ARG A 365 -17.21 -18.75 3.24
N VAL A 366 -16.28 -18.72 2.29
CA VAL A 366 -15.46 -19.87 1.88
C VAL A 366 -14.20 -19.97 2.76
N PRO A 367 -14.10 -20.94 3.69
CA PRO A 367 -13.02 -20.97 4.67
C PRO A 367 -11.61 -21.05 4.08
N LEU A 368 -11.46 -21.70 2.93
CA LEU A 368 -10.18 -21.87 2.23
C LEU A 368 -9.67 -20.56 1.61
N LEU A 369 -10.56 -19.66 1.17
CA LEU A 369 -10.16 -18.38 0.57
C LEU A 369 -9.72 -17.36 1.62
N ARG A 370 -10.26 -17.43 2.84
CA ARG A 370 -9.95 -16.48 3.92
C ARG A 370 -8.43 -16.20 4.08
N PRO A 371 -7.56 -17.20 4.29
CA PRO A 371 -6.14 -16.96 4.46
C PRO A 371 -5.47 -16.39 3.20
N CYS A 372 -5.93 -16.76 1.99
CA CYS A 372 -5.44 -16.23 0.71
C CYS A 372 -5.72 -14.73 0.53
N PHE A 373 -6.66 -14.17 1.28
CA PHE A 373 -6.98 -12.73 1.29
C PHE A 373 -6.69 -12.07 2.65
N GLY A 374 -5.73 -12.62 3.42
CA GLY A 374 -5.23 -12.01 4.65
C GLY A 374 -6.19 -12.07 5.85
N LEU A 375 -7.34 -12.73 5.70
CA LEU A 375 -8.31 -12.96 6.78
C LEU A 375 -7.88 -14.12 7.67
N LYS A 376 -8.29 -14.09 8.95
CA LYS A 376 -8.04 -15.20 9.87
C LYS A 376 -8.76 -16.45 9.38
N ALA A 377 -8.04 -17.57 9.36
CA ALA A 377 -8.63 -18.89 9.13
C ALA A 377 -9.73 -19.15 10.16
N ARG A 378 -10.87 -19.68 9.71
CA ARG A 378 -11.94 -20.10 10.61
C ARG A 378 -11.54 -21.49 11.11
N VAL A 379 -11.11 -21.59 12.37
CA VAL A 379 -10.91 -22.91 13.00
C VAL A 379 -12.27 -23.58 13.02
N GLN A 380 -12.44 -24.65 12.26
CA GLN A 380 -13.67 -25.44 12.33
C GLN A 380 -13.82 -25.99 13.76
N PRO A 381 -14.99 -25.85 14.40
CA PRO A 381 -15.25 -26.43 15.73
C PRO A 381 -15.08 -27.96 15.78
N ARG A 382 -15.04 -28.62 14.62
CA ARG A 382 -15.13 -30.08 14.47
C ARG A 382 -13.94 -30.86 15.06
N ARG A 383 -12.80 -30.22 15.31
CA ARG A 383 -11.64 -30.89 15.95
C ARG A 383 -11.67 -30.91 17.48
N GLN A 384 -12.51 -30.09 18.13
CA GLN A 384 -12.71 -30.17 19.58
C GLN A 384 -13.78 -31.20 19.97
N ALA A 385 -14.76 -31.45 19.11
CA ALA A 385 -15.79 -32.47 19.37
C ALA A 385 -15.22 -33.89 19.36
N ILE A 386 -14.29 -34.23 18.45
CA ILE A 386 -13.71 -35.59 18.35
C ILE A 386 -12.72 -35.87 19.50
N ALA A 387 -12.02 -34.85 20.01
CA ALA A 387 -11.15 -34.99 21.18
C ALA A 387 -11.96 -35.16 22.48
N ALA A 388 -13.15 -34.55 22.56
CA ALA A 388 -14.05 -34.70 23.71
C ALA A 388 -14.75 -36.08 23.71
N THR A 389 -15.21 -36.59 22.57
CA THR A 389 -15.78 -37.96 22.50
C THR A 389 -14.73 -39.06 22.65
N GLY A 390 -13.48 -38.84 22.22
CA GLY A 390 -12.39 -39.80 22.42
C GLY A 390 -11.96 -39.95 23.88
N LEU A 391 -11.98 -38.87 24.67
CA LEU A 391 -11.70 -38.95 26.12
C LEU A 391 -12.87 -39.54 26.92
N GLN A 392 -14.11 -39.31 26.49
CA GLN A 392 -15.30 -39.82 27.19
C GLN A 392 -15.46 -41.33 26.97
N ALA A 393 -15.20 -41.84 25.76
CA ALA A 393 -15.19 -43.28 25.48
C ALA A 393 -14.04 -44.05 26.17
N ALA A 394 -12.93 -43.38 26.51
CA ALA A 394 -11.82 -43.99 27.24
C ALA A 394 -12.05 -44.03 28.76
N ASN A 395 -12.85 -43.09 29.30
CA ASN A 395 -13.24 -43.08 30.72
C ASN A 395 -14.43 -43.99 31.03
N ASP A 396 -15.27 -44.29 30.04
CA ASP A 396 -16.40 -45.23 30.21
C ASP A 396 -15.99 -46.71 30.01
N ALA A 397 -14.74 -46.95 29.58
CA ALA A 397 -14.17 -48.29 29.33
C ALA A 397 -13.08 -48.71 30.34
N ALA A 398 -12.84 -47.90 31.38
CA ALA A 398 -11.96 -48.17 32.52
C ALA A 398 -12.79 -48.19 33.80
#